data_AF-R7LEW0-F1
#
_entry.id   AF-R7LEW0-F1
#
_cell.length_a   1.000
_cell.length_b   1.000
_cell.length_c   1.000
_cell.angle_alpha   90.00
_cell.angle_beta   90.00
_cell.angle_gamma   90.00
#
_symmetry.space_group_name_H-M   'P 1'
#
loop_
_entity.id
_entity.type
_entity.pdbx_description
1 polymer ?
#
loop_
_entity_poly.entity_id
_entity_poly.type
_entity_poly.pdbx_seq_one_letter_code
_entity_poly.pdbx_strand_id
1 'polypeptide(L)'
;MFFQKRRDRYKPFTPLLNMDKLLLILSSLLLLTSCANQYSIAGNSSVPCLDGRMLYLRVSPQNDDKLNASNFVCLDSCKVIHGRFNFDGSMDSVVLAMLYTDNQCVMPVVIENGSLDIQVDNVAQRVTGGPLNDRLYGFFKKRNRIDNEMWELQQKSIRMMREGASPQEIDKRVGRKLQKLSRQSENLEIQFVKDNYDNVLGPGFFLLLCSQYPSPIMTQQIQDILDGAPGTFLNHPYVKSYVQQAERRMMSPMPTITTHSTSTSTTITINCP
;
A
#
# COMPACT_ATOMS: atom_id res chain seq x y z
N MET A 1 7.36 -66.82 -67.56
CA MET A 1 8.22 -65.62 -67.54
C MET A 1 7.29 -64.43 -67.28
N PHE A 2 6.86 -64.22 -66.04
CA PHE A 2 7.37 -63.15 -65.15
C PHE A 2 7.60 -61.81 -65.87
N PHE A 3 6.73 -60.83 -65.63
CA PHE A 3 7.12 -59.64 -64.87
C PHE A 3 5.89 -59.00 -64.21
N GLN A 4 6.16 -58.37 -63.07
CA GLN A 4 5.28 -58.14 -61.94
C GLN A 4 5.22 -56.65 -61.64
N LYS A 5 4.12 -56.18 -61.01
CA LYS A 5 4.03 -54.96 -60.16
C LYS A 5 4.15 -53.62 -60.93
N ARG A 6 3.39 -52.56 -60.66
CA ARG A 6 2.77 -52.04 -59.43
C ARG A 6 1.49 -51.27 -59.80
N ARG A 7 0.47 -51.36 -58.93
CA ARG A 7 -0.74 -50.52 -58.99
C ARG A 7 -0.54 -49.44 -57.92
N ASP A 8 -0.09 -48.26 -58.32
CA ASP A 8 0.04 -47.12 -57.41
C ASP A 8 -1.34 -46.57 -57.07
N ARG A 9 -1.72 -46.70 -55.80
CA ARG A 9 -2.91 -46.04 -55.24
C ARG A 9 -2.60 -44.56 -55.05
N TYR A 10 -3.14 -43.72 -55.92
CA TYR A 10 -3.35 -42.31 -55.59
C TYR A 10 -4.37 -42.22 -54.46
N LYS A 11 -3.93 -41.83 -53.25
CA LYS A 11 -4.81 -41.28 -52.21
C LYS A 11 -4.93 -39.78 -52.46
N PRO A 12 -6.12 -39.22 -52.66
CA PRO A 12 -6.28 -37.77 -52.61
C PRO A 12 -6.14 -37.32 -51.16
N PHE A 13 -5.17 -36.46 -50.88
CA PHE A 13 -5.06 -35.75 -49.61
C PHE A 13 -6.11 -34.63 -49.61
N THR A 14 -7.32 -34.90 -49.12
CA THR A 14 -8.35 -33.89 -48.90
C THR A 14 -8.11 -33.19 -47.55
N PRO A 15 -7.87 -31.87 -47.50
CA PRO A 15 -7.96 -31.14 -46.25
C PRO A 15 -9.44 -30.74 -46.07
N LEU A 16 -10.29 -31.69 -45.66
CA LEU A 16 -11.63 -31.35 -45.19
C LEU A 16 -11.54 -30.99 -43.71
N LEU A 17 -11.09 -29.76 -43.43
CA LEU A 17 -11.32 -29.15 -42.14
C LEU A 17 -12.83 -28.85 -42.05
N ASN A 18 -13.57 -29.77 -41.44
CA ASN A 18 -15.02 -29.71 -41.30
C ASN A 18 -15.44 -28.36 -40.67
N MET A 19 -16.39 -27.64 -41.26
CA MET A 19 -16.86 -26.34 -40.75
C MET A 19 -17.33 -26.41 -39.29
N ASP A 20 -17.89 -27.55 -38.87
CA ASP A 20 -18.29 -27.80 -37.48
C ASP A 20 -17.09 -27.91 -36.53
N LYS A 21 -15.96 -28.43 -37.00
CA LYS A 21 -14.70 -28.49 -36.24
C LYS A 21 -14.07 -27.10 -36.16
N LEU A 22 -14.17 -26.30 -37.21
CA LEU A 22 -13.72 -24.90 -37.20
C LEU A 22 -14.57 -24.06 -36.24
N LEU A 23 -15.90 -24.25 -36.24
CA LEU A 23 -16.82 -23.60 -35.30
C LEU A 23 -16.57 -24.04 -33.85
N LEU A 24 -16.30 -25.31 -33.61
CA LEU A 24 -15.92 -25.81 -32.27
C LEU A 24 -14.57 -25.25 -31.82
N ILE A 25 -13.58 -25.14 -32.71
CA ILE A 25 -12.29 -24.51 -32.40
C ILE A 25 -12.47 -23.02 -32.13
N LEU A 26 -13.27 -22.29 -32.93
CA LEU A 26 -13.53 -20.87 -32.75
C LEU A 26 -14.36 -20.59 -31.49
N SER A 27 -15.34 -21.44 -31.18
CA SER A 27 -16.10 -21.42 -29.92
C SER A 27 -15.23 -21.74 -28.71
N SER A 28 -14.25 -22.64 -28.85
CA SER A 28 -13.28 -22.92 -27.78
C SER A 28 -12.32 -21.74 -27.54
N LEU A 29 -11.98 -20.98 -28.60
CA LEU A 29 -11.15 -19.77 -28.51
C LEU A 29 -11.86 -18.62 -27.78
N LEU A 30 -13.19 -18.51 -27.90
CA LEU A 30 -13.99 -17.53 -27.16
C LEU A 30 -14.07 -17.83 -25.65
N LEU A 31 -13.87 -19.10 -25.24
CA LEU A 31 -13.77 -19.48 -23.82
C LEU A 31 -12.40 -19.16 -23.21
N LEU A 32 -11.41 -18.81 -24.03
CA LEU A 32 -10.03 -18.47 -23.63
C LEU A 32 -9.79 -16.96 -23.51
N THR A 33 -10.82 -16.11 -23.60
CA THR A 33 -10.68 -14.70 -23.20
C THR A 33 -10.57 -14.65 -21.68
N SER A 34 -9.39 -14.97 -21.16
CA SER A 34 -9.01 -14.62 -19.80
C SER A 34 -9.24 -13.12 -19.67
N CYS A 35 -10.15 -12.70 -18.80
CA CYS A 35 -10.22 -11.32 -18.35
C CYS A 35 -8.91 -11.05 -17.59
N ALA A 36 -7.85 -10.72 -18.31
CA ALA A 36 -6.63 -10.22 -17.70
C ALA A 36 -7.01 -8.94 -16.97
N ASN A 37 -6.96 -8.96 -15.64
CA ASN A 37 -7.16 -7.75 -14.85
C ASN A 37 -6.02 -6.80 -15.20
N GLN A 38 -6.36 -5.64 -15.73
CA GLN A 38 -5.43 -4.58 -16.05
C GLN A 38 -5.67 -3.42 -15.11
N TYR A 39 -4.58 -2.75 -14.73
CA TYR A 39 -4.64 -1.49 -14.04
C TYR A 39 -4.11 -0.40 -14.97
N SER A 40 -4.70 0.79 -14.86
CA SER A 40 -4.19 2.00 -15.50
C SER A 40 -4.20 3.11 -14.47
N ILE A 41 -3.05 3.74 -14.26
CA ILE A 41 -2.86 4.77 -13.25
C ILE A 41 -2.43 6.03 -13.96
N ALA A 42 -3.30 7.04 -14.00
CA ALA A 42 -2.96 8.37 -14.47
C ALA A 42 -2.51 9.24 -13.30
N GLY A 43 -1.36 9.89 -13.44
CA GLY A 43 -0.75 10.70 -12.40
C GLY A 43 -0.57 12.15 -12.80
N ASN A 44 -0.84 13.05 -11.86
CA ASN A 44 -0.50 14.46 -11.98
C ASN A 44 0.19 14.96 -10.70
N SER A 45 1.30 15.67 -10.89
CA SER A 45 2.09 16.28 -9.84
C SER A 45 2.25 17.78 -10.08
N SER A 46 1.90 18.58 -9.08
CA SER A 46 2.25 20.01 -9.05
C SER A 46 3.54 20.29 -8.30
N VAL A 47 4.23 19.25 -7.79
CA VAL A 47 5.48 19.38 -7.04
C VAL A 47 6.62 19.51 -8.05
N PRO A 48 7.27 20.69 -8.16
CA PRO A 48 8.25 20.93 -9.23
C PRO A 48 9.43 19.96 -9.21
N CYS A 49 9.86 19.52 -8.01
CA CYS A 49 11.01 18.64 -7.89
C CYS A 49 10.75 17.18 -8.31
N LEU A 50 9.49 16.81 -8.58
CA LEU A 50 9.17 15.52 -9.21
C LEU A 50 9.28 15.57 -10.73
N ASP A 51 9.21 16.74 -11.36
CA ASP A 51 9.25 16.84 -12.82
C ASP A 51 10.61 16.36 -13.36
N GLY A 52 10.58 15.50 -14.37
CA GLY A 52 11.77 14.87 -14.93
C GLY A 52 12.35 13.70 -14.11
N ARG A 53 11.82 13.39 -12.92
CA ARG A 53 12.27 12.24 -12.12
C ARG A 53 11.61 10.93 -12.55
N MET A 54 12.27 9.82 -12.19
CA MET A 54 11.71 8.48 -12.30
C MET A 54 10.87 8.18 -11.06
N LEU A 55 9.63 7.76 -11.29
CA LEU A 55 8.77 7.16 -10.30
C LEU A 55 8.81 5.63 -10.44
N TYR A 56 8.69 4.94 -9.31
CA TYR A 56 8.70 3.49 -9.22
C TYR A 56 7.50 3.03 -8.40
N LEU A 57 6.67 2.15 -8.96
CA LEU A 57 5.69 1.40 -8.17
C LEU A 57 6.37 0.17 -7.63
N ARG A 58 6.40 0.04 -6.30
CA ARG A 58 7.03 -1.10 -5.64
C ARG A 58 6.10 -1.80 -4.68
N VAL A 59 6.16 -3.12 -4.63
CA VAL A 59 5.41 -3.94 -3.66
C VAL A 59 6.36 -4.64 -2.71
N SER A 60 5.94 -4.79 -1.46
CA SER A 60 6.66 -5.62 -0.50
C SER A 60 6.54 -7.08 -0.97
N PRO A 61 7.63 -7.87 -0.96
CA PRO A 61 7.54 -9.29 -1.27
C PRO A 61 6.62 -9.95 -0.27
N GLN A 62 5.74 -10.81 -0.77
CA GLN A 62 4.83 -11.57 0.07
C GLN A 62 5.54 -12.48 1.09
N ASN A 63 6.84 -12.75 0.91
CA ASN A 63 7.63 -13.70 1.71
C ASN A 63 8.78 -13.06 2.50
N ASP A 64 8.88 -11.74 2.57
CA ASP A 64 10.03 -11.10 3.20
C ASP A 64 9.66 -10.27 4.44
N ASP A 65 10.26 -10.66 5.56
CA ASP A 65 9.94 -10.26 6.92
C ASP A 65 10.48 -8.87 7.30
N LYS A 66 11.09 -8.16 6.35
CA LYS A 66 11.80 -6.90 6.60
C LYS A 66 11.38 -5.85 5.59
N LEU A 67 10.81 -4.76 6.09
CA LEU A 67 10.65 -3.52 5.35
C LEU A 67 11.99 -2.77 5.25
N ASN A 68 13.02 -3.43 4.75
CA ASN A 68 14.21 -2.73 4.29
C ASN A 68 13.94 -2.28 2.85
N ALA A 69 14.27 -1.04 2.52
CA ALA A 69 14.09 -0.49 1.16
C ALA A 69 14.73 -1.36 0.06
N SER A 70 15.64 -2.27 0.42
CA SER A 70 16.30 -3.24 -0.46
C SER A 70 15.42 -4.38 -0.95
N ASN A 71 14.27 -4.65 -0.32
CA ASN A 71 13.50 -5.87 -0.58
C ASN A 71 12.22 -5.63 -1.38
N PHE A 72 11.84 -4.38 -1.68
CA PHE A 72 10.66 -4.14 -2.52
C PHE A 72 10.90 -4.55 -3.98
N VAL A 73 9.95 -5.27 -4.58
CA VAL A 73 9.97 -5.59 -6.01
C VAL A 73 9.39 -4.42 -6.78
N CYS A 74 10.14 -3.92 -7.77
CA CYS A 74 9.64 -2.89 -8.69
C CYS A 74 8.63 -3.53 -9.66
N LEU A 75 7.37 -3.12 -9.58
CA LEU A 75 6.33 -3.54 -10.51
C LEU A 75 6.41 -2.79 -11.83
N ASP A 76 6.59 -1.49 -11.75
CA ASP A 76 6.61 -0.60 -12.91
C ASP A 76 7.39 0.67 -12.59
N SER A 77 7.82 1.39 -13.62
CA SER A 77 8.52 2.66 -13.50
C SER A 77 8.17 3.59 -14.65
N CYS A 78 8.00 4.87 -14.37
CA CYS A 78 7.69 5.87 -15.38
C CYS A 78 8.43 7.18 -15.09
N LYS A 79 8.67 7.97 -16.12
CA LYS A 79 9.23 9.33 -15.97
C LYS A 79 8.10 10.34 -15.84
N VAL A 80 8.26 11.31 -14.94
CA VAL A 80 7.37 12.47 -14.86
C VAL A 80 7.74 13.46 -15.97
N ILE A 81 6.77 13.83 -16.80
CA ILE A 81 6.94 14.78 -17.91
C ILE A 81 5.87 15.86 -17.79
N HIS A 82 6.30 17.10 -17.56
CA HIS A 82 5.42 18.25 -17.33
C HIS A 82 4.39 17.97 -16.23
N GLY A 83 4.85 17.37 -15.13
CA GLY A 83 4.03 16.97 -13.99
C GLY A 83 3.15 15.75 -14.22
N ARG A 84 3.10 15.17 -15.43
CA ARG A 84 2.26 14.00 -15.72
C ARG A 84 3.06 12.71 -15.73
N PHE A 85 2.41 11.63 -15.32
CA PHE A 85 2.98 10.28 -15.36
C PHE A 85 1.88 9.24 -15.53
N ASN A 86 2.23 8.04 -15.98
CA ASN A 86 1.30 6.93 -16.11
C ASN A 86 1.98 5.61 -15.77
N PHE A 87 1.20 4.69 -15.21
CA PHE A 87 1.58 3.28 -15.04
C PHE A 87 0.46 2.43 -15.63
N ASP A 88 0.83 1.44 -16.43
CA ASP A 88 -0.12 0.55 -17.09
C ASP A 88 0.43 -0.87 -17.02
N GLY A 89 -0.40 -1.82 -16.61
CA GLY A 89 0.04 -3.20 -16.48
C GLY A 89 -1.09 -4.18 -16.22
N SER A 90 -0.72 -5.46 -16.20
CA SER A 90 -1.60 -6.53 -15.75
C SER A 90 -1.33 -6.85 -14.28
N MET A 91 -2.38 -7.23 -13.55
CA MET A 91 -2.31 -7.68 -12.16
C MET A 91 -3.01 -9.03 -12.00
N ASP A 92 -2.37 -9.96 -11.29
CA ASP A 92 -2.98 -11.24 -10.96
C ASP A 92 -3.92 -11.12 -9.74
N SER A 93 -3.64 -10.15 -8.86
CA SER A 93 -4.42 -9.88 -7.66
C SER A 93 -4.29 -8.42 -7.24
N VAL A 94 -5.25 -7.96 -6.43
CA VAL A 94 -5.19 -6.65 -5.79
C VAL A 94 -4.01 -6.64 -4.83
N VAL A 95 -3.23 -5.55 -4.82
CA VAL A 95 -2.04 -5.42 -3.96
C VAL A 95 -1.87 -3.99 -3.46
N LEU A 96 -1.37 -3.81 -2.23
CA LEU A 96 -0.89 -2.51 -1.75
C LEU A 96 0.55 -2.30 -2.22
N ALA A 97 0.73 -1.33 -3.12
CA ALA A 97 2.02 -0.85 -3.58
C ALA A 97 2.40 0.47 -2.90
N MET A 98 3.65 0.85 -3.06
CA MET A 98 4.22 2.12 -2.61
C MET A 98 4.84 2.81 -3.83
N LEU A 99 4.46 4.06 -4.05
CA LEU A 99 5.07 4.93 -5.06
C LEU A 99 6.37 5.49 -4.50
N TYR A 100 7.47 5.37 -5.23
CA TYR A 100 8.78 5.89 -4.86
C TYR A 100 9.31 6.86 -5.91
N THR A 101 10.06 7.87 -5.46
CA THR A 101 11.02 8.61 -6.30
C THR A 101 12.41 8.33 -5.75
N ASP A 102 13.31 7.81 -6.58
CA ASP A 102 14.64 7.35 -6.15
C ASP A 102 14.55 6.36 -4.95
N ASN A 103 14.96 6.81 -3.76
CA ASN A 103 14.88 6.07 -2.49
C ASN A 103 13.84 6.64 -1.52
N GLN A 104 13.11 7.68 -1.90
CA GLN A 104 12.08 8.31 -1.10
C GLN A 104 10.72 7.69 -1.41
N CYS A 105 10.06 7.16 -0.37
CA CYS A 105 8.66 6.74 -0.47
C CYS A 105 7.80 8.00 -0.62
N VAL A 106 6.91 8.03 -1.59
CA VAL A 106 6.00 9.15 -1.86
C VAL A 106 4.66 8.88 -1.18
N MET A 107 3.98 7.79 -1.54
CA MET A 107 2.63 7.47 -1.06
C MET A 107 2.27 6.00 -1.27
N PRO A 108 1.37 5.41 -0.45
CA PRO A 108 0.80 4.10 -0.72
C PRO A 108 -0.27 4.15 -1.82
N VAL A 109 -0.36 3.11 -2.64
CA VAL A 109 -1.35 3.00 -3.73
C VAL A 109 -1.87 1.57 -3.74
N VAL A 110 -3.18 1.38 -3.66
CA VAL A 110 -3.74 0.05 -3.91
C VAL A 110 -3.87 -0.13 -5.43
N ILE A 111 -3.20 -1.13 -5.97
CA ILE A 111 -3.38 -1.53 -7.36
C ILE A 111 -4.60 -2.45 -7.39
N GLU A 112 -5.70 -1.91 -7.91
CA GLU A 112 -6.98 -2.59 -8.06
C GLU A 112 -7.50 -2.44 -9.48
N ASN A 113 -8.48 -3.25 -9.86
CA ASN A 113 -9.02 -3.23 -11.22
C ASN A 113 -9.72 -1.89 -11.49
N GLY A 114 -9.34 -1.23 -12.58
CA GLY A 114 -9.92 0.04 -13.00
C GLY A 114 -8.88 1.11 -13.35
N SER A 115 -9.38 2.31 -13.60
CA SER A 115 -8.57 3.51 -13.83
C SER A 115 -8.41 4.28 -12.53
N LEU A 116 -7.17 4.40 -12.08
CA LEU A 116 -6.81 5.15 -10.88
C LEU A 116 -6.23 6.51 -11.27
N ASP A 117 -6.57 7.53 -10.49
CA ASP A 117 -6.04 8.89 -10.63
C ASP A 117 -5.21 9.25 -9.40
N ILE A 118 -3.91 9.47 -9.59
CA ILE A 118 -2.99 9.94 -8.56
C ILE A 118 -2.83 11.46 -8.68
N GLN A 119 -2.99 12.15 -7.55
CA GLN A 119 -2.64 13.56 -7.42
C GLN A 119 -1.60 13.74 -6.33
N VAL A 120 -0.49 14.39 -6.70
CA VAL A 120 0.61 14.75 -5.79
C VAL A 120 0.78 16.26 -5.83
N ASP A 121 0.36 16.96 -4.79
CA ASP A 121 0.59 18.39 -4.67
C ASP A 121 1.30 18.72 -3.34
N ASN A 122 1.60 20.01 -3.13
CA ASN A 122 2.32 20.47 -1.94
C ASN A 122 1.48 20.38 -0.64
N VAL A 123 0.18 20.10 -0.75
CA VAL A 123 -0.81 20.15 0.33
C VAL A 123 -1.38 18.75 0.63
N ALA A 124 -1.58 17.93 -0.40
CA ALA A 124 -2.21 16.64 -0.32
C ALA A 124 -1.66 15.66 -1.37
N GLN A 125 -1.65 14.40 -0.97
CA GLN A 125 -1.44 13.25 -1.84
C GLN A 125 -2.72 12.42 -1.81
N ARG A 126 -3.26 12.07 -2.97
CA ARG A 126 -4.49 11.25 -3.04
C ARG A 126 -4.50 10.34 -4.25
N VAL A 127 -5.14 9.18 -4.08
CA VAL A 127 -5.55 8.30 -5.17
C VAL A 127 -7.07 8.19 -5.17
N THR A 128 -7.67 8.27 -6.34
CA THR A 128 -9.10 8.04 -6.57
C THR A 128 -9.32 7.07 -7.72
N GLY A 129 -10.56 6.61 -7.89
CA GLY A 129 -10.95 5.75 -9.02
C GLY A 129 -11.13 4.28 -8.64
N GLY A 130 -10.92 3.92 -7.37
CA GLY A 130 -11.13 2.57 -6.88
C GLY A 130 -11.55 2.53 -5.40
N PRO A 131 -12.37 1.54 -5.01
CA PRO A 131 -13.00 1.49 -3.69
C PRO A 131 -12.00 1.36 -2.53
N LEU A 132 -10.88 0.66 -2.74
CA LEU A 132 -9.87 0.50 -1.69
C LEU A 132 -9.02 1.76 -1.53
N ASN A 133 -8.67 2.42 -2.63
CA ASN A 133 -8.01 3.72 -2.57
C ASN A 133 -8.92 4.78 -1.93
N ASP A 134 -10.20 4.86 -2.32
CA ASP A 134 -11.15 5.80 -1.74
C ASP A 134 -11.29 5.60 -0.21
N ARG A 135 -11.28 4.34 0.24
CA ARG A 135 -11.27 3.99 1.66
C ARG A 135 -9.98 4.43 2.36
N LEU A 136 -8.82 4.14 1.78
CA LEU A 136 -7.50 4.49 2.33
C LEU A 136 -7.32 6.00 2.45
N TYR A 137 -7.62 6.74 1.38
CA TYR A 137 -7.48 8.20 1.37
C TYR A 137 -8.58 8.91 2.17
N GLY A 138 -9.76 8.32 2.29
CA GLY A 138 -10.78 8.74 3.25
C GLY A 138 -10.30 8.62 4.70
N PHE A 139 -9.59 7.54 5.04
CA PHE A 139 -8.94 7.37 6.33
C PHE A 139 -7.84 8.41 6.56
N PHE A 140 -6.91 8.59 5.62
CA PHE A 140 -5.84 9.59 5.75
C PHE A 140 -6.38 11.00 5.92
N LYS A 141 -7.46 11.37 5.20
CA LYS A 141 -8.12 12.66 5.38
C LYS A 141 -8.64 12.86 6.80
N LYS A 142 -9.24 11.82 7.41
CA LYS A 142 -9.72 11.87 8.80
C LYS A 142 -8.55 12.00 9.78
N ARG A 143 -7.48 11.22 9.60
CA ARG A 143 -6.30 11.29 10.47
C ARG A 143 -5.59 12.64 10.36
N ASN A 144 -5.36 13.15 9.15
CA ASN A 144 -4.74 14.46 8.92
C ASN A 144 -5.51 15.61 9.63
N ARG A 145 -6.84 15.51 9.75
CA ARG A 145 -7.62 16.48 10.52
C ARG A 145 -7.29 16.43 12.02
N ILE A 146 -7.17 15.23 12.58
CA ILE A 146 -6.77 15.04 13.99
C ILE A 146 -5.35 15.56 14.20
N ASP A 147 -4.42 15.22 13.29
CA ASP A 147 -3.03 15.65 13.34
C ASP A 147 -2.90 17.17 13.29
N ASN A 148 -3.68 17.85 12.42
CA ASN A 148 -3.73 19.31 12.36
C ASN A 148 -4.21 19.92 13.68
N GLU A 149 -5.26 19.38 14.29
CA GLU A 149 -5.74 19.85 15.60
C GLU A 149 -4.71 19.62 16.71
N MET A 150 -3.99 18.50 16.68
CA MET A 150 -2.90 18.22 17.62
C MET A 150 -1.73 19.19 17.42
N TRP A 151 -1.36 19.48 16.17
CA TRP A 151 -0.31 20.44 15.84
C TRP A 151 -0.65 21.86 16.30
N GLU A 152 -1.89 22.32 16.11
CA GLU A 152 -2.35 23.62 16.62
C GLU A 152 -2.23 23.71 18.14
N LEU A 153 -2.58 22.64 18.86
CA LEU A 153 -2.40 22.59 20.32
C LEU A 153 -0.94 22.61 20.72
N GLN A 154 -0.06 21.92 19.99
CA GLN A 154 1.37 21.95 20.24
C GLN A 154 1.96 23.36 19.99
N GLN A 155 1.56 24.04 18.92
CA GLN A 155 1.95 25.43 18.68
C GLN A 155 1.46 26.35 19.79
N LYS A 156 0.25 26.13 20.31
CA LYS A 156 -0.27 26.86 21.46
C LYS A 156 0.56 26.59 22.72
N SER A 157 0.97 25.35 22.98
CA SER A 157 1.86 25.00 24.10
C SER A 157 3.21 25.73 24.01
N ILE A 158 3.81 25.77 22.81
CA ILE A 158 5.07 26.49 22.57
C ILE A 158 4.90 27.98 22.85
N ARG A 159 3.78 28.58 22.43
CA ARG A 159 3.49 30.01 22.70
C ARG A 159 3.37 30.28 24.21
N MET A 160 2.59 29.47 24.93
CA MET A 160 2.41 29.63 26.37
C MET A 160 3.73 29.46 27.14
N MET A 161 4.57 28.53 26.71
CA MET A 161 5.91 28.36 27.28
C MET A 161 6.78 29.60 27.09
N ARG A 162 6.73 30.23 25.90
CA ARG A 162 7.44 31.50 25.63
C ARG A 162 6.89 32.67 26.46
N GLU A 163 5.60 32.64 26.80
CA GLU A 163 4.93 33.61 27.67
C GLU A 163 5.19 33.35 29.18
N GLY A 164 5.96 32.31 29.53
CA GLY A 164 6.35 32.00 30.91
C GLY A 164 5.39 31.08 31.66
N ALA A 165 4.41 30.48 30.99
CA ALA A 165 3.51 29.51 31.61
C ALA A 165 4.28 28.25 32.05
N SER A 166 3.97 27.77 33.26
CA SER A 166 4.51 26.51 33.79
C SER A 166 3.95 25.28 33.05
N PRO A 167 4.66 24.13 33.05
CA PRO A 167 4.15 22.89 32.46
C PRO A 167 2.76 22.48 32.97
N GLN A 168 2.47 22.71 34.26
CA GLN A 168 1.18 22.39 34.88
C GLN A 168 0.05 23.27 34.33
N GLU A 169 0.32 24.55 34.09
CA GLU A 169 -0.66 25.47 33.49
C GLU A 169 -0.93 25.13 32.02
N ILE A 170 0.11 24.75 31.28
CA ILE A 170 0.01 24.28 29.90
C ILE A 170 -0.86 23.01 29.85
N ASP A 171 -0.54 22.00 30.67
CA ASP A 171 -1.29 20.75 30.73
C ASP A 171 -2.76 20.97 31.11
N LYS A 172 -3.03 21.83 32.10
CA LYS A 172 -4.41 22.21 32.47
C LYS A 172 -5.18 22.83 31.30
N ARG A 173 -4.53 23.58 30.41
CA ARG A 173 -5.17 24.27 29.28
C ARG A 173 -5.35 23.40 28.05
N VAL A 174 -4.38 22.52 27.72
CA VAL A 174 -4.40 21.76 26.46
C VAL A 174 -4.32 20.24 26.64
N GLY A 175 -3.85 19.75 27.77
CA GLY A 175 -3.53 18.34 28.01
C GLY A 175 -4.73 17.42 27.81
N ARG A 176 -5.90 17.76 28.37
CA ARG A 176 -7.13 16.98 28.16
C ARG A 176 -7.54 16.87 26.69
N LYS A 177 -7.42 17.95 25.92
CA LYS A 177 -7.77 17.94 24.48
C LYS A 177 -6.74 17.14 23.70
N LEU A 178 -5.45 17.29 24.01
CA LEU A 178 -4.37 16.53 23.38
C LEU A 178 -4.54 15.04 23.62
N GLN A 179 -4.76 14.61 24.87
CA GLN A 179 -5.01 13.20 25.20
C GLN A 179 -6.23 12.63 24.48
N LYS A 180 -7.32 13.41 24.37
CA LYS A 180 -8.51 13.00 23.63
C LYS A 180 -8.19 12.78 22.14
N LEU A 181 -7.49 13.73 21.51
CA LEU A 181 -7.11 13.63 20.10
C LEU A 181 -6.15 12.45 19.85
N SER A 182 -5.18 12.23 20.74
CA SER A 182 -4.28 11.07 20.64
C SER A 182 -5.05 9.74 20.67
N ARG A 183 -5.99 9.58 21.62
CA ARG A 183 -6.85 8.38 21.67
C ARG A 183 -7.74 8.24 20.44
N GLN A 184 -8.24 9.36 19.91
CA GLN A 184 -9.05 9.35 18.69
C GLN A 184 -8.22 8.93 17.47
N SER A 185 -6.96 9.36 17.38
CA SER A 185 -6.04 8.95 16.31
C SER A 185 -5.73 7.45 16.41
N GLU A 186 -5.35 6.98 17.60
CA GLU A 186 -5.05 5.56 17.84
C GLU A 186 -6.25 4.66 17.54
N ASN A 187 -7.45 5.04 18.02
CA ASN A 187 -8.68 4.30 17.72
C ASN A 187 -9.03 4.31 16.22
N LEU A 188 -8.80 5.43 15.53
CA LEU A 188 -9.04 5.52 14.08
C LEU A 188 -8.15 4.52 13.33
N GLU A 189 -6.90 4.38 13.72
CA GLU A 189 -5.94 3.40 13.15
C GLU A 189 -6.33 1.96 13.47
N ILE A 190 -6.68 1.66 14.72
CA ILE A 190 -7.13 0.31 15.14
C ILE A 190 -8.34 -0.10 14.33
N GLN A 191 -9.38 0.74 14.28
CA GLN A 191 -10.61 0.43 13.56
C GLN A 191 -10.36 0.29 12.06
N PHE A 192 -9.48 1.10 11.47
CA PHE A 192 -9.14 0.95 10.06
C PHE A 192 -8.56 -0.42 9.74
N VAL A 193 -7.67 -0.97 10.57
CA VAL A 193 -7.18 -2.35 10.35
C VAL A 193 -8.30 -3.37 10.54
N LYS A 194 -9.11 -3.24 11.60
CA LYS A 194 -10.22 -4.16 11.93
C LYS A 194 -11.26 -4.23 10.82
N ASP A 195 -11.63 -3.10 10.26
CA ASP A 195 -12.60 -2.98 9.15
C ASP A 195 -12.07 -3.54 7.82
N ASN A 196 -10.79 -3.94 7.77
CA ASN A 196 -10.11 -4.35 6.54
C ASN A 196 -9.29 -5.65 6.68
N TYR A 197 -9.56 -6.49 7.68
CA TYR A 197 -8.86 -7.76 7.83
C TYR A 197 -9.00 -8.71 6.62
N ASP A 198 -10.06 -8.54 5.84
CA ASP A 198 -10.43 -9.39 4.70
C ASP A 198 -9.82 -8.95 3.37
N ASN A 199 -9.11 -7.82 3.33
CA ASN A 199 -8.54 -7.25 2.12
C ASN A 199 -7.13 -6.70 2.34
N VAL A 200 -6.49 -6.22 1.27
CA VAL A 200 -5.08 -5.79 1.29
C VAL A 200 -4.80 -4.60 2.22
N LEU A 201 -5.81 -3.79 2.55
CA LEU A 201 -5.63 -2.62 3.41
C LEU A 201 -5.35 -3.03 4.86
N GLY A 202 -5.88 -4.14 5.35
CA GLY A 202 -5.64 -4.60 6.73
C GLY A 202 -4.15 -4.88 6.96
N PRO A 203 -3.59 -5.95 6.35
CA PRO A 203 -2.16 -6.27 6.49
C PRO A 203 -1.25 -5.14 5.97
N GLY A 204 -1.65 -4.47 4.89
CA GLY A 204 -0.88 -3.38 4.30
C GLY A 204 -0.78 -2.15 5.20
N PHE A 205 -1.87 -1.73 5.85
CA PHE A 205 -1.82 -0.63 6.80
C PHE A 205 -1.18 -1.05 8.13
N PHE A 206 -1.37 -2.30 8.58
CA PHE A 206 -0.65 -2.82 9.73
C PHE A 206 0.88 -2.72 9.54
N LEU A 207 1.36 -3.04 8.34
CA LEU A 207 2.76 -2.83 7.95
C LEU A 207 3.17 -1.36 8.03
N LEU A 208 2.37 -0.44 7.48
CA LEU A 208 2.65 1.01 7.57
C LEU A 208 2.72 1.48 9.03
N LEU A 209 1.75 1.08 9.86
CA LEU A 209 1.70 1.38 11.29
C LEU A 209 2.96 0.87 11.99
N CYS A 210 3.35 -0.37 11.73
CA CYS A 210 4.51 -1.00 12.36
C CYS A 210 5.85 -0.41 11.91
N SER A 211 5.92 0.14 10.69
CA SER A 211 7.14 0.73 10.12
C SER A 211 7.61 2.00 10.85
N GLN A 212 6.76 2.60 11.69
CA GLN A 212 7.15 3.74 12.53
C GLN A 212 8.14 3.36 13.64
N TYR A 213 8.26 2.06 13.95
CA TYR A 213 9.17 1.56 14.96
C TYR A 213 10.47 1.06 14.32
N PRO A 214 11.65 1.36 14.90
CA PRO A 214 12.92 0.90 14.35
C PRO A 214 13.11 -0.63 14.42
N SER A 215 12.26 -1.31 15.17
CA SER A 215 12.26 -2.77 15.33
C SER A 215 10.91 -3.23 15.88
N PRO A 216 10.49 -4.48 15.63
CA PRO A 216 9.20 -4.99 16.10
C PRO A 216 9.02 -4.86 17.62
N ILE A 217 7.88 -4.31 18.02
CA ILE A 217 7.45 -4.16 19.42
C ILE A 217 5.96 -4.43 19.54
N MET A 218 5.52 -4.94 20.69
CA MET A 218 4.10 -5.19 20.96
C MET A 218 3.52 -4.05 21.80
N THR A 219 3.05 -2.98 21.15
CA THR A 219 2.34 -1.90 21.85
C THR A 219 0.91 -2.29 22.18
N GLN A 220 0.23 -1.54 23.06
CA GLN A 220 -1.19 -1.77 23.35
C GLN A 220 -2.04 -1.66 22.07
N GLN A 221 -1.79 -0.65 21.23
CA GLN A 221 -2.46 -0.48 19.95
C GLN A 221 -2.32 -1.71 19.04
N ILE A 222 -1.11 -2.26 18.93
CA ILE A 222 -0.84 -3.48 18.14
C ILE A 222 -1.58 -4.67 18.76
N GLN A 223 -1.55 -4.80 20.08
CA GLN A 223 -2.24 -5.87 20.79
C GLN A 223 -3.75 -5.79 20.58
N ASP A 224 -4.34 -4.59 20.61
CA ASP A 224 -5.76 -4.35 20.34
C ASP A 224 -6.14 -4.68 18.88
N ILE A 225 -5.21 -4.52 17.93
CA ILE A 225 -5.39 -4.95 16.53
C ILE A 225 -5.31 -6.47 16.40
N LEU A 226 -4.47 -7.15 17.18
CA LEU A 226 -4.33 -8.61 17.11
C LEU A 226 -5.47 -9.33 17.85
N ASP A 227 -6.00 -8.70 18.89
CA ASP A 227 -7.11 -9.24 19.67
C ASP A 227 -8.38 -9.36 18.82
N GLY A 228 -8.85 -10.60 18.67
CA GLY A 228 -9.98 -10.96 17.82
C GLY A 228 -9.69 -10.95 16.31
N ALA A 229 -8.44 -10.80 15.87
CA ALA A 229 -8.11 -10.82 14.45
C ALA A 229 -8.32 -12.22 13.84
N PRO A 230 -8.85 -12.32 12.61
CA PRO A 230 -9.06 -13.61 11.96
C PRO A 230 -7.74 -14.27 11.59
N GLY A 231 -7.77 -15.61 11.50
CA GLY A 231 -6.59 -16.40 11.13
C GLY A 231 -5.99 -16.03 9.77
N THR A 232 -6.78 -15.53 8.82
CA THR A 232 -6.29 -15.04 7.51
C THR A 232 -5.35 -13.84 7.68
N PHE A 233 -5.69 -12.89 8.54
CA PHE A 233 -4.85 -11.75 8.87
C PHE A 233 -3.62 -12.17 9.68
N LEU A 234 -3.80 -12.99 10.72
CA LEU A 234 -2.71 -13.44 11.59
C LEU A 234 -1.68 -14.32 10.87
N ASN A 235 -2.11 -15.06 9.85
CA ASN A 235 -1.21 -15.88 9.02
C ASN A 235 -0.64 -15.11 7.82
N HIS A 236 -1.00 -13.85 7.61
CA HIS A 236 -0.33 -13.03 6.60
C HIS A 236 1.18 -13.01 6.93
N PRO A 237 2.08 -13.33 5.98
CA PRO A 237 3.50 -13.58 6.28
C PRO A 237 4.15 -12.45 7.08
N TYR A 238 3.94 -11.20 6.66
CA TYR A 238 4.44 -10.03 7.39
C TYR A 238 3.88 -9.92 8.82
N VAL A 239 2.56 -10.04 8.99
CA VAL A 239 1.90 -9.91 10.30
C VAL A 239 2.44 -10.97 11.25
N LYS A 240 2.48 -12.22 10.79
CA LYS A 240 3.00 -13.36 11.54
C LYS A 240 4.45 -13.13 11.97
N SER A 241 5.32 -12.73 11.06
CA SER A 241 6.73 -12.51 11.38
C SER A 241 6.93 -11.34 12.34
N TYR A 242 6.21 -10.23 12.13
CA TYR A 242 6.26 -9.09 13.04
C TYR A 242 5.86 -9.48 14.45
N VAL A 243 4.72 -10.17 14.61
CA VAL A 243 4.20 -10.64 15.91
C VAL A 243 5.22 -11.55 16.59
N GLN A 244 5.76 -12.55 15.89
CA GLN A 244 6.76 -13.46 16.45
C GLN A 244 8.03 -12.73 16.91
N GLN A 245 8.49 -11.72 16.16
CA GLN A 245 9.64 -10.90 16.54
C GLN A 245 9.33 -10.02 17.77
N ALA A 246 8.15 -9.40 17.80
CA ALA A 246 7.70 -8.55 18.89
C ALA A 246 7.53 -9.36 20.20
N GLU A 247 6.91 -10.53 20.15
CA GLU A 247 6.74 -11.44 21.30
C GLU A 247 8.08 -11.92 21.87
N ARG A 248 9.00 -12.37 21.00
CA ARG A 248 10.36 -12.77 21.42
C ARG A 248 11.09 -11.66 22.16
N ARG A 249 10.88 -10.41 21.75
CA ARG A 249 11.48 -9.24 22.38
C ARG A 249 10.87 -8.95 23.74
N MET A 250 9.55 -9.09 23.92
CA MET A 250 8.90 -8.95 25.23
C MET A 250 9.44 -9.95 26.26
N MET A 251 9.80 -11.16 25.79
CA MET A 251 10.35 -12.23 26.63
C MET A 251 11.83 -12.04 26.98
N SER A 252 12.52 -11.04 26.41
CA SER A 252 13.92 -10.72 26.68
C SER A 252 14.02 -9.42 27.49
N PRO A 253 14.82 -9.33 28.58
CA PRO A 253 14.97 -8.10 29.34
C PRO A 253 15.59 -7.00 28.45
N MET A 254 14.87 -5.88 28.30
CA MET A 254 15.21 -4.79 27.40
C MET A 254 15.93 -3.66 28.18
N PRO A 255 17.03 -3.08 27.68
CA PRO A 255 17.58 -1.83 28.21
C PRO A 255 16.61 -0.67 27.96
N THR A 256 16.39 0.18 28.96
CA THR A 256 15.46 1.31 28.92
C THR A 256 15.77 2.27 27.77
N ILE A 257 14.86 2.43 26.81
CA ILE A 257 14.91 3.49 25.80
C ILE A 257 13.79 4.49 26.06
N THR A 258 14.17 5.75 26.28
CA THR A 258 13.31 6.90 26.51
C THR A 258 12.45 7.17 25.28
N THR A 259 11.12 7.09 25.43
CA THR A 259 10.16 7.39 24.37
C THR A 259 10.07 8.90 24.15
N HIS A 260 10.70 9.41 23.09
CA HIS A 260 10.30 10.68 22.49
C HIS A 260 9.25 10.37 21.42
N SER A 261 8.01 10.78 21.67
CA SER A 261 6.91 10.68 20.72
C SER A 261 7.11 11.68 19.58
N THR A 262 7.62 11.21 18.45
CA THR A 262 7.60 11.98 17.20
C THR A 262 6.29 11.67 16.48
N SER A 263 5.38 12.63 16.46
CA SER A 263 4.18 12.60 15.63
C SER A 263 4.58 12.69 14.16
N THR A 264 4.62 11.56 13.47
CA THR A 264 4.86 11.52 12.03
C THR A 264 3.57 11.89 11.31
N SER A 265 3.45 13.16 10.91
CA SER A 265 2.49 13.55 9.87
C SER A 265 2.74 12.65 8.66
N THR A 266 1.72 11.93 8.20
CA THR A 266 1.84 11.10 6.98
C THR A 266 1.75 11.92 5.70
N THR A 267 1.92 13.23 5.81
CA THR A 267 2.43 13.99 4.67
C THR A 267 3.92 13.69 4.60
N ILE A 268 4.31 12.75 3.74
CA ILE A 268 5.72 12.61 3.40
C ILE A 268 6.06 13.88 2.63
N THR A 269 6.67 14.85 3.33
CA THR A 269 7.28 15.99 2.68
C THR A 269 8.35 15.44 1.76
N ILE A 270 8.13 15.55 0.46
CA ILE A 270 9.16 15.29 -0.53
C ILE A 270 10.21 16.38 -0.27
N ASN A 271 11.26 16.01 0.46
CA ASN A 271 12.37 16.92 0.72
C ASN A 271 13.14 17.05 -0.60
N CYS A 272 12.81 18.11 -1.35
CA CYS A 272 13.59 18.54 -2.48
C CYS A 272 14.94 19.07 -1.93
N PRO A 273 16.09 18.60 -2.43
CA PRO A 273 17.39 19.21 -2.12
C PRO A 273 17.47 20.67 -2.60
#